data_AF-A0A358KLF0-F1
#
_entry.id   AF-A0A358KLF0-F1
#
_cell.length_a   1.000
_cell.length_b   1.000
_cell.length_c   1.000
_cell.angle_alpha   90.00
_cell.angle_beta   90.00
_cell.angle_gamma   90.00
#
_symmetry.space_group_name_H-M   'P 1'
#
loop_
_entity.id
_entity.type
_entity.pdbx_description
1 polymer ?
#
loop_
_entity_poly.entity_id
_entity_poly.type
_entity_poly.pdbx_seq_one_letter_code
_entity_poly.pdbx_strand_id
1 'polypeptide(L)'
;MEVLAVTKGVRMSPLKVRAVVRQIQGMHALEAQALLASVSRKSARLVSKTLKSAMANAENIADEWDAEELQGRIAELEQKVSSTNNKKTRRSSQAKIDAYQSFLDSPHKLEQTMLYIKEATV
;
A
#
# COMPACT_ATOMS: atom_id res chain seq x y z
N MET A 1 8.00 0.42 3.60
CA MET A 1 7.13 -0.29 2.63
C MET A 1 5.93 0.56 2.23
N GLU A 2 5.42 0.41 1.00
CA GLU A 2 4.21 1.09 0.52
C GLU A 2 3.11 0.06 0.21
N VAL A 3 1.85 0.41 0.50
CA VAL A 3 0.68 -0.45 0.26
C VAL A 3 -0.26 0.26 -0.73
N LEU A 4 -0.69 -0.46 -1.76
CA LEU A 4 -1.53 0.06 -2.82
C LEU A 4 -2.89 -0.64 -2.82
N ALA A 5 -3.96 0.14 -3.02
CA ALA A 5 -5.27 -0.37 -3.39
C ALA A 5 -5.82 0.42 -4.59
N VAL A 6 -6.39 -0.29 -5.57
CA VAL A 6 -6.92 0.32 -6.80
C VAL A 6 -8.34 -0.19 -7.04
N THR A 7 -9.31 0.72 -7.14
CA THR A 7 -10.66 0.38 -7.61
C THR A 7 -10.81 0.75 -9.08
N LYS A 8 -11.14 -0.23 -9.92
CA LYS A 8 -11.33 -0.08 -11.36
C LYS A 8 -12.82 -0.11 -11.71
N GLY A 9 -13.19 0.43 -12.88
CA GLY A 9 -14.57 0.36 -13.40
C GLY A 9 -15.57 1.29 -12.72
N VAL A 10 -15.10 2.36 -12.06
CA VAL A 10 -15.96 3.30 -11.34
C VAL A 10 -16.78 4.14 -12.34
N ARG A 11 -18.10 4.11 -12.20
CA ARG A 11 -19.05 4.90 -13.01
C ARG A 11 -19.13 6.35 -12.51
N MET A 12 -18.06 7.12 -12.67
CA MET A 12 -17.98 8.55 -12.33
C MET A 12 -16.91 9.26 -13.17
N SER A 13 -17.13 10.56 -13.47
CA SER A 13 -16.12 11.37 -14.13
C SER A 13 -14.86 11.54 -13.26
N PRO A 14 -13.65 11.38 -13.83
CA PRO A 14 -12.39 11.56 -13.10
C PRO A 14 -12.26 12.90 -12.39
N LEU A 15 -12.74 13.98 -13.00
CA LEU A 15 -12.68 15.35 -12.43
C LEU A 15 -13.42 15.44 -11.10
N LYS A 16 -14.58 14.77 -10.98
CA LYS A 16 -15.40 14.78 -9.75
C LYS A 16 -14.73 14.03 -8.60
N VAL A 17 -13.95 12.98 -8.91
CA VAL A 17 -13.22 12.19 -7.92
C VAL A 17 -11.93 12.89 -7.53
N ARG A 18 -11.19 13.45 -8.51
CA ARG A 18 -9.93 14.16 -8.30
C ARG A 18 -10.05 15.33 -7.32
N ALA A 19 -11.19 16.03 -7.33
CA ALA A 19 -11.48 17.09 -6.38
C ALA A 19 -11.45 16.62 -4.91
N VAL A 20 -11.87 15.38 -4.64
CA VAL A 20 -11.84 14.79 -3.28
C VAL A 20 -10.47 14.20 -2.99
N VAL A 21 -9.88 13.50 -3.96
CA VAL A 21 -8.60 12.82 -3.82
C VAL A 21 -7.45 13.78 -3.49
N ARG A 22 -7.46 14.98 -4.08
CA ARG A 22 -6.46 16.03 -3.76
C ARG A 22 -6.52 16.52 -2.32
N GLN A 23 -7.68 16.42 -1.65
CA GLN A 23 -7.84 16.88 -0.28
C GLN A 23 -7.19 15.92 0.72
N ILE A 24 -7.18 14.62 0.42
CA ILE A 24 -6.66 13.58 1.33
C ILE A 24 -5.17 13.26 1.11
N GLN A 25 -4.57 13.79 0.05
CA GLN A 25 -3.16 13.53 -0.24
C GLN A 25 -2.26 14.16 0.84
N GLY A 26 -1.34 13.38 1.39
CA GLY A 26 -0.45 13.79 2.48
C GLY A 26 -1.07 13.70 3.88
N MET A 27 -2.36 13.41 4.01
CA MET A 27 -3.01 13.25 5.32
C MET A 27 -2.73 11.86 5.92
N HIS A 28 -2.87 11.76 7.25
CA HIS A 28 -2.92 10.47 7.93
C HIS A 28 -4.14 9.66 7.50
N ALA A 29 -4.00 8.35 7.41
CA ALA A 29 -5.05 7.46 6.89
C ALA A 29 -6.35 7.55 7.71
N LEU A 30 -6.24 7.60 9.04
CA LEU A 30 -7.39 7.74 9.95
C LEU A 30 -8.08 9.10 9.81
N GLU A 31 -7.30 10.17 9.71
CA GLU A 31 -7.83 11.53 9.52
C GLU A 31 -8.54 11.66 8.17
N ALA A 32 -7.93 11.15 7.10
CA ALA A 32 -8.53 11.11 5.78
C ALA A 32 -9.84 10.29 5.77
N GLN A 33 -9.90 9.19 6.53
CA GLN A 33 -11.12 8.39 6.66
C GLN A 33 -12.25 9.19 7.30
N ALA A 34 -11.97 9.94 8.38
CA ALA A 34 -12.94 10.81 9.04
C ALA A 34 -13.41 11.94 8.12
N LEU A 35 -12.50 12.58 7.39
CA LEU A 35 -12.83 13.62 6.41
C LEU A 35 -13.73 13.07 5.30
N LEU A 36 -13.42 11.88 4.75
CA LEU A 36 -14.25 11.28 3.71
C LEU A 36 -15.64 10.88 4.21
N ALA A 37 -15.80 10.60 5.50
CA ALA A 37 -17.09 10.28 6.11
C ALA A 37 -18.00 11.52 6.26
N SER A 38 -17.43 12.71 6.46
CA SER A 38 -18.20 13.96 6.58
C SER A 38 -18.63 14.55 5.24
N VAL A 39 -17.90 14.24 4.14
CA VAL A 39 -18.22 14.75 2.80
C VAL A 39 -19.42 14.00 2.19
N SER A 40 -20.55 14.70 2.01
CA SER A 40 -21.81 14.17 1.47
C SER A 40 -21.83 13.91 -0.06
N ARG A 41 -20.66 13.63 -0.68
CA ARG A 41 -20.54 13.39 -2.13
C ARG A 41 -20.41 11.91 -2.45
N LYS A 42 -21.00 11.46 -3.57
CA LYS A 42 -20.81 10.08 -4.08
C LYS A 42 -19.33 9.75 -4.33
N SER A 43 -18.52 10.73 -4.74
CA SER A 43 -17.07 10.58 -4.93
C SER A 43 -16.36 10.21 -3.62
N ALA A 44 -16.69 10.87 -2.51
CA ALA A 44 -16.09 10.57 -1.21
C ALA A 44 -16.38 9.14 -0.74
N ARG A 45 -17.62 8.66 -0.95
CA ARG A 45 -17.96 7.24 -0.65
C ARG A 45 -17.14 6.24 -1.45
N LEU A 46 -16.84 6.55 -2.72
CA LEU A 46 -16.01 5.68 -3.57
C LEU A 46 -14.55 5.67 -3.10
N VAL A 47 -14.00 6.85 -2.81
CA VAL A 47 -12.63 7.01 -2.31
C VAL A 47 -12.46 6.40 -0.91
N SER A 48 -13.49 6.50 -0.06
CA SER A 48 -13.49 5.88 1.27
C SER A 48 -13.38 4.36 1.18
N LYS A 49 -14.05 3.72 0.21
CA LYS A 49 -13.92 2.27 -0.03
C LYS A 49 -12.50 1.87 -0.42
N THR A 50 -11.86 2.63 -1.33
CA THR A 50 -10.47 2.37 -1.71
C THR A 50 -9.51 2.54 -0.54
N LEU A 51 -9.69 3.60 0.27
CA LEU A 51 -8.84 3.86 1.42
C LEU A 51 -8.97 2.74 2.47
N LYS A 52 -10.21 2.32 2.76
CA LYS A 52 -10.48 1.19 3.67
C LYS A 52 -9.82 -0.10 3.19
N SER A 53 -9.88 -0.40 1.89
CA SER A 53 -9.19 -1.56 1.32
C SER A 53 -7.68 -1.44 1.43
N ALA A 54 -7.10 -0.25 1.26
CA ALA A 54 -5.66 -0.05 1.41
C ALA A 54 -5.19 -0.28 2.85
N MET A 55 -5.96 0.24 3.83
CA MET A 55 -5.70 0.01 5.25
C MET A 55 -5.82 -1.48 5.62
N ALA A 56 -6.85 -2.17 5.13
CA ALA A 56 -7.02 -3.60 5.37
C ALA A 56 -5.88 -4.43 4.75
N ASN A 57 -5.38 -4.05 3.57
CA ASN A 57 -4.20 -4.71 2.99
C ASN A 57 -2.95 -4.50 3.85
N ALA A 58 -2.77 -3.31 4.41
CA ALA A 58 -1.64 -3.00 5.29
C ALA A 58 -1.71 -3.81 6.59
N GLU A 59 -2.90 -3.91 7.19
CA GLU A 59 -3.17 -4.73 8.37
C GLU A 59 -2.90 -6.21 8.08
N ASN A 60 -3.43 -6.76 6.99
CA ASN A 60 -3.20 -8.16 6.63
C ASN A 60 -1.71 -8.48 6.43
N ILE A 61 -0.93 -7.56 5.84
CA ILE A 61 0.52 -7.73 5.69
C ILE A 61 1.21 -7.72 7.06
N ALA A 62 0.82 -6.81 7.96
CA ALA A 62 1.41 -6.73 9.29
C ALA A 62 1.13 -7.98 10.13
N ASP A 63 -0.07 -8.54 10.01
CA ASP A 63 -0.50 -9.73 10.75
C ASP A 63 0.11 -11.04 10.19
N GLU A 64 0.23 -11.16 8.87
CA GLU A 64 0.75 -12.38 8.22
C GLU A 64 2.29 -12.47 8.28
N TRP A 65 3.00 -11.36 8.38
CA TRP A 65 4.46 -11.35 8.20
C TRP A 65 5.21 -11.50 9.51
N ASP A 66 5.65 -12.71 9.78
CA ASP A 66 6.61 -12.98 10.86
C ASP A 66 8.05 -12.61 10.45
N ALA A 67 8.81 -12.06 11.39
CA ALA A 67 10.15 -11.53 11.15
C ALA A 67 11.15 -12.63 10.80
N GLU A 68 11.09 -13.76 11.50
CA GLU A 68 12.00 -14.91 11.25
C GLU A 68 11.72 -15.53 9.88
N GLU A 69 10.44 -15.72 9.55
CA GLU A 69 10.03 -16.27 8.26
C GLU A 69 10.47 -15.37 7.09
N LEU A 70 10.36 -14.04 7.24
CA LEU A 70 10.83 -13.08 6.24
C LEU A 70 12.35 -13.14 6.03
N GLN A 71 13.13 -13.27 7.10
CA GLN A 71 14.58 -13.40 6.99
C GLN A 71 14.97 -14.66 6.19
N GLY A 72 14.29 -15.79 6.45
CA GLY A 72 14.46 -17.01 5.67
C GLY A 72 14.13 -16.82 4.19
N ARG A 73 13.01 -16.16 3.89
CA ARG A 73 12.60 -15.84 2.49
C ARG A 73 13.59 -14.91 1.79
N ILE A 74 14.17 -13.94 2.50
CA ILE A 74 15.19 -13.04 1.94
C ILE A 74 16.42 -13.85 1.51
N ALA A 75 16.95 -14.71 2.38
CA ALA A 75 18.11 -15.54 2.08
C ALA A 75 17.89 -16.45 0.85
N GLU A 76 16.71 -17.07 0.75
CA GLU A 76 16.34 -17.89 -0.42
C GLU A 76 16.31 -17.05 -1.71
N LEU A 77 15.73 -15.85 -1.66
CA LEU A 77 15.66 -14.96 -2.82
C LEU A 77 17.02 -14.43 -3.24
N GLU A 78 17.92 -14.16 -2.29
CA GLU A 78 19.31 -13.76 -2.56
C GLU A 78 20.08 -14.87 -3.28
N GLN A 79 19.96 -16.12 -2.81
CA GLN A 79 20.54 -17.29 -3.49
C GLN A 79 19.96 -17.45 -4.91
N LYS A 80 18.68 -17.16 -5.10
CA LYS A 80 18.04 -17.20 -6.42
C LYS A 80 18.54 -16.09 -7.35
N VAL A 81 18.79 -14.90 -6.83
CA VAL A 81 19.34 -13.75 -7.58
C VAL A 81 20.77 -14.04 -8.04
N SER A 82 21.60 -14.65 -7.20
CA SER A 82 22.99 -14.96 -7.51
C SER A 82 23.15 -16.10 -8.53
N SER A 83 22.28 -17.10 -8.47
CA SER A 83 22.33 -18.28 -9.36
C SER A 83 21.71 -18.08 -10.74
N THR A 84 20.89 -17.05 -10.92
CA THR A 84 20.05 -16.90 -12.12
C THR A 84 20.63 -15.93 -13.14
N ASN A 85 20.82 -16.41 -14.38
CA ASN A 85 21.23 -15.58 -15.53
C ASN A 85 20.08 -14.78 -16.18
N ASN A 86 18.82 -15.14 -15.91
CA ASN A 86 17.67 -14.46 -16.48
C ASN A 86 17.42 -13.10 -15.79
N LYS A 87 17.55 -12.02 -16.57
CA LYS A 87 17.40 -10.64 -16.10
C LYS A 87 16.03 -10.36 -15.47
N LYS A 88 14.95 -10.93 -16.02
CA LYS A 88 13.58 -10.67 -15.57
C LYS A 88 13.34 -11.25 -14.18
N THR A 89 13.72 -12.51 -13.98
CA THR A 89 13.58 -13.22 -12.71
C THR A 89 14.45 -12.59 -11.63
N ARG A 90 15.70 -12.24 -11.96
CA ARG A 90 16.59 -11.51 -11.05
C ARG A 90 15.97 -10.21 -10.55
N ARG A 91 15.44 -9.39 -11.47
CA ARG A 91 14.76 -8.13 -11.12
C ARG A 91 13.53 -8.35 -10.25
N SER A 92 12.71 -9.36 -10.55
CA SER A 92 11.52 -9.64 -9.73
C SER A 92 11.86 -10.15 -8.34
N SER A 93 12.90 -10.98 -8.20
CA SER A 93 13.35 -11.45 -6.88
C SER A 93 13.96 -10.31 -6.07
N GLN A 94 14.76 -9.46 -6.71
CA GLN A 94 15.32 -8.28 -6.05
C GLN A 94 14.22 -7.36 -5.51
N ALA A 95 13.19 -7.07 -6.32
CA ALA A 95 12.07 -6.23 -5.87
C ALA A 95 11.32 -6.83 -4.65
N LYS A 96 11.29 -8.15 -4.51
CA LYS A 96 10.72 -8.82 -3.33
C LYS A 96 11.62 -8.69 -2.11
N ILE A 97 12.94 -8.87 -2.29
CA ILE A 97 13.94 -8.65 -1.23
C ILE A 97 13.78 -7.22 -0.71
N ASP A 98 13.79 -6.24 -1.60
CA ASP A 98 13.66 -4.82 -1.26
C ASP A 98 12.35 -4.56 -0.49
N ALA A 99 11.23 -5.19 -0.90
CA ALA A 99 9.96 -5.06 -0.21
C ALA A 99 9.99 -5.63 1.22
N TYR A 100 10.50 -6.85 1.40
CA TYR A 100 10.62 -7.50 2.71
C TYR A 100 11.58 -6.76 3.64
N GLN A 101 12.74 -6.34 3.12
CA GLN A 101 13.69 -5.54 3.87
C GLN A 101 13.07 -4.21 4.31
N SER A 102 12.34 -3.53 3.41
CA SER A 102 11.66 -2.27 3.75
C SER A 102 10.53 -2.39 4.78
N PHE A 103 10.05 -3.61 5.04
CA PHE A 103 9.10 -3.88 6.11
C PHE A 103 9.83 -4.13 7.44
N LEU A 104 10.89 -4.95 7.42
CA LEU A 104 11.72 -5.23 8.59
C LEU A 104 12.40 -3.96 9.13
N ASP A 105 12.85 -3.08 8.24
CA ASP A 105 13.52 -1.82 8.60
C ASP A 105 12.53 -0.74 9.10
N SER A 106 11.23 -0.91 8.88
CA SER A 106 10.22 0.10 9.24
C SER A 106 9.96 0.11 10.75
N PRO A 107 10.01 1.27 11.43
CA PRO A 107 9.86 1.34 12.88
C PRO A 107 8.46 0.92 13.37
N HIS A 108 7.44 1.11 12.53
CA HIS A 108 6.03 0.88 12.89
C HIS A 108 5.37 -0.23 12.08
N LYS A 109 6.13 -1.04 11.31
CA LYS A 109 5.64 -2.25 10.59
C LYS A 109 4.20 -2.16 10.00
N LEU A 110 3.86 -1.04 9.36
CA LEU A 110 2.53 -0.77 8.75
C LEU A 110 1.34 -0.56 9.71
N GLU A 111 1.58 -0.20 10.98
CA GLU A 111 0.55 0.20 11.94
C GLU A 111 -0.37 1.30 11.38
N GLN A 112 -1.69 1.07 11.46
CA GLN A 112 -2.71 1.93 10.86
C GLN A 112 -2.64 3.39 11.31
N THR A 113 -2.25 3.63 12.55
CA THR A 113 -2.12 4.97 13.15
C THR A 113 -1.03 5.81 12.49
N MET A 114 0.03 5.15 12.00
CA MET A 114 1.20 5.80 11.41
C MET A 114 1.15 5.83 9.88
N LEU A 115 0.13 5.23 9.26
CA LEU A 115 -0.07 5.28 7.82
C LEU A 115 -0.46 6.69 7.37
N TYR A 116 0.16 7.14 6.28
CA TYR A 116 -0.17 8.37 5.59
C TYR A 116 -0.36 8.12 4.10
N ILE A 117 -1.15 8.96 3.45
CA ILE A 117 -1.44 8.83 2.03
C ILE A 117 -0.31 9.51 1.24
N LYS A 118 0.66 8.73 0.77
CA LYS A 118 1.76 9.23 -0.06
C LYS A 118 1.25 9.80 -1.39
N GLU A 119 0.50 9.00 -2.13
CA GLU A 119 -0.10 9.38 -3.41
C GLU A 119 -1.54 8.88 -3.50
N ALA A 120 -2.38 9.69 -4.13
CA ALA A 120 -3.73 9.29 -4.48
C ALA A 120 -4.09 9.90 -5.85
N THR A 121 -4.40 9.04 -6.82
CA THR A 121 -4.57 9.42 -8.22
C THR A 121 -5.83 8.81 -8.84
N VAL A 122 -6.40 9.50 -9.84
CA VAL A 122 -7.60 9.10 -10.59
C VAL A 122 -7.32 9.13 -12.08
#